data_AF-A0A060WGZ2-F1
#
_entry.id   AF-A0A060WGZ2-F1
#
_cell.length_a   1.000
_cell.length_b   1.000
_cell.length_c   1.000
_cell.angle_alpha   90.00
_cell.angle_beta   90.00
_cell.angle_gamma   90.00
#
_symmetry.space_group_name_H-M   'P 1'
#
loop_
_entity.id
_entity.type
_entity.pdbx_description
1 polymer ?
#
loop_
_entity_poly.entity_id
_entity_poly.type
_entity_poly.pdbx_seq_one_letter_code
_entity_poly.pdbx_strand_id
1 'polypeptide(L)'
;MLHSVTVQMNLLRIVPDLSVCLNRELKYVIQRFAEDPRQEVHSCLLSVRSGKDGWFQLYSPGGVACDDDGELFASMVHILMGSCYKTKKFLLSLAENKLGPCMLLALRGNQTMVEILCLMLEYNIMENKDTQLQIISTLESTPVGLHMYEQLCDRQRELKELQRKGGPTRLTLPSKSTDADLARLLSSGSFGNLENLSLAFTNVTSACAEQLIKLPSLKQLNLWSTQCCIVIYRFCVNFTVFKCRSLI
;
A
#
# COMPACT_ATOMS: atom_id res chain seq x y z
N MET A 1 13.24 -25.00 -17.75
CA MET A 1 14.01 -24.23 -16.74
C MET A 1 13.39 -24.29 -15.33
N LEU A 2 12.07 -24.13 -15.15
CA LEU A 2 11.43 -24.14 -13.82
C LEU A 2 11.48 -25.49 -13.06
N HIS A 3 11.56 -26.63 -13.76
CA HIS A 3 11.66 -27.95 -13.11
C HIS A 3 13.04 -28.24 -12.49
N SER A 4 14.10 -27.52 -12.91
CA SER A 4 15.45 -27.77 -12.42
C SER A 4 15.70 -27.14 -11.05
N VAL A 5 15.03 -26.02 -10.75
CA VAL A 5 15.23 -25.24 -9.51
C VAL A 5 14.68 -25.97 -8.30
N THR A 6 13.55 -26.69 -8.45
CA THR A 6 12.92 -27.44 -7.35
C THR A 6 13.74 -28.66 -6.92
N VAL A 7 14.50 -29.28 -7.83
CA VAL A 7 15.33 -30.45 -7.52
C VAL A 7 16.59 -30.06 -6.72
N GLN A 8 17.10 -28.83 -6.90
CA GLN A 8 18.25 -28.32 -6.13
C GLN A 8 17.95 -28.09 -4.65
N MET A 9 16.69 -27.88 -4.24
CA MET A 9 16.35 -27.68 -2.83
C MET A 9 16.48 -28.92 -1.95
N ASN A 10 16.43 -30.13 -2.51
CA ASN A 10 16.64 -31.37 -1.74
C ASN A 10 18.13 -31.77 -1.63
N LEU A 11 19.00 -31.22 -2.48
CA LEU A 11 20.44 -31.50 -2.47
C LEU A 11 21.23 -30.66 -1.45
N LEU A 12 20.66 -29.55 -0.98
CA LEU A 12 21.23 -28.66 0.03
C LEU A 12 21.48 -29.30 1.41
N ARG A 13 21.02 -30.54 1.64
CA ARG A 13 21.21 -31.25 2.91
C ARG A 13 22.38 -32.23 2.95
N ILE A 14 23.10 -32.46 1.84
CA ILE A 14 23.98 -33.64 1.71
C ILE A 14 25.48 -33.30 1.59
N VAL A 15 25.88 -32.08 1.19
CA VAL A 15 27.31 -31.69 1.11
C VAL A 15 27.50 -30.21 1.51
N PRO A 16 28.16 -29.91 2.64
CA PRO A 16 28.30 -28.54 3.14
C PRO A 16 29.07 -27.61 2.19
N ASP A 17 30.18 -28.05 1.59
CA ASP A 17 30.99 -27.19 0.70
C ASP A 17 30.32 -26.89 -0.65
N LEU A 18 29.57 -27.85 -1.21
CA LEU A 18 28.81 -27.62 -2.43
C LEU A 18 27.59 -26.71 -2.17
N SER A 19 27.04 -26.76 -0.95
CA SER A 19 25.91 -25.91 -0.54
C SER A 19 26.29 -24.44 -0.46
N VAL A 20 27.50 -24.12 0.03
CA VAL A 20 27.99 -22.74 0.19
C VAL A 20 28.26 -22.09 -1.18
N CYS A 21 28.95 -22.78 -2.09
CA CYS A 21 29.21 -22.28 -3.43
C CYS A 21 27.92 -22.05 -4.23
N LEU A 22 26.97 -22.99 -4.16
CA LEU A 22 25.69 -22.87 -4.84
C LEU A 22 24.86 -21.71 -4.27
N ASN A 23 24.90 -21.50 -2.94
CA ASN A 23 24.21 -20.39 -2.30
C ASN A 23 24.74 -19.04 -2.78
N ARG A 24 26.07 -18.88 -2.91
CA ARG A 24 26.68 -17.65 -3.38
C ARG A 24 26.27 -17.28 -4.81
N GLU A 25 26.27 -18.26 -5.72
CA GLU A 25 25.84 -18.04 -7.12
C GLU A 25 24.34 -17.73 -7.20
N LEU A 26 23.51 -18.45 -6.45
CA LEU A 26 22.07 -18.18 -6.36
C LEU A 26 21.79 -16.80 -5.79
N LYS A 27 22.50 -16.41 -4.73
CA LYS A 27 22.36 -15.10 -4.09
C LYS A 27 22.62 -13.98 -5.09
N TYR A 28 23.67 -14.10 -5.89
CA TYR A 28 23.97 -13.14 -6.95
C TYR A 28 22.82 -13.01 -7.96
N VAL A 29 22.24 -14.14 -8.39
CA VAL A 29 21.07 -14.11 -9.30
C VAL A 29 19.85 -13.44 -8.65
N ILE A 30 19.56 -13.75 -7.38
CA ILE A 30 18.43 -13.15 -6.66
C ILE A 30 18.65 -11.66 -6.43
N GLN A 31 19.89 -11.24 -6.13
CA GLN A 31 20.25 -9.83 -6.06
C GLN A 31 20.01 -9.12 -7.39
N ARG A 32 20.38 -9.74 -8.53
CA ARG A 32 20.07 -9.19 -9.86
C ARG A 32 18.57 -9.04 -10.11
N PHE A 33 17.73 -9.93 -9.59
CA PHE A 33 16.28 -9.76 -9.67
C PHE A 33 15.76 -8.63 -8.80
N ALA A 34 16.38 -8.37 -7.65
CA ALA A 34 16.02 -7.26 -6.77
C ALA A 34 16.45 -5.89 -7.33
N GLU A 35 17.44 -5.87 -8.22
CA GLU A 35 17.97 -4.68 -8.89
C GLU A 35 17.42 -4.48 -10.32
N ASP A 36 16.64 -5.43 -10.85
CA ASP A 36 16.12 -5.35 -12.22
C ASP A 36 15.07 -4.21 -12.32
N PRO A 37 15.10 -3.38 -13.37
CA PRO A 37 14.10 -2.31 -13.52
C PRO A 37 12.71 -2.82 -13.92
N ARG A 38 12.57 -4.07 -14.38
CA ARG A 38 11.32 -4.61 -14.92
C ARG A 38 10.46 -5.21 -13.82
N GLN A 39 9.28 -4.63 -13.61
CA GLN A 39 8.31 -5.08 -12.60
C GLN A 39 7.92 -6.57 -12.72
N GLU A 40 7.92 -7.12 -13.93
CA GLU A 40 7.60 -8.54 -14.19
C GLU A 40 8.59 -9.50 -13.51
N VAL A 41 9.87 -9.11 -13.41
CA VAL A 41 10.94 -9.92 -12.81
C VAL A 41 10.78 -10.04 -11.30
N HIS A 42 10.24 -9.02 -10.64
CA HIS A 42 10.09 -9.03 -9.18
C HIS A 42 9.08 -10.09 -8.71
N SER A 43 8.15 -10.51 -9.58
CA SER A 43 7.26 -11.63 -9.29
C SER A 43 8.01 -12.94 -9.03
N CYS A 44 9.22 -13.09 -9.56
CA CYS A 44 10.08 -14.25 -9.33
C CYS A 44 10.66 -14.30 -7.91
N LEU A 45 10.66 -13.19 -7.17
CA LEU A 45 11.11 -13.15 -5.77
C LEU A 45 10.07 -13.77 -4.82
N LEU A 46 8.79 -13.71 -5.21
CA LEU A 46 7.68 -14.25 -4.46
C LEU A 46 7.55 -15.77 -4.66
N SER A 47 6.85 -16.44 -3.75
CA SER A 47 6.61 -17.88 -3.89
C SER A 47 5.67 -18.18 -5.06
N VAL A 48 6.01 -19.21 -5.83
CA VAL A 48 5.22 -19.66 -6.99
C VAL A 48 3.90 -20.33 -6.55
N ARG A 49 3.85 -20.86 -5.32
CA ARG A 49 2.67 -21.55 -4.76
C ARG A 49 2.39 -21.07 -3.34
N SER A 50 1.11 -20.94 -3.01
CA SER A 50 0.65 -20.68 -1.65
C SER A 50 1.15 -21.78 -0.70
N GLY A 51 1.72 -21.39 0.44
CA GLY A 51 2.21 -22.33 1.46
C GLY A 51 3.57 -22.97 1.19
N LYS A 52 4.31 -22.52 0.15
CA LYS A 52 5.72 -22.87 -0.07
C LYS A 52 6.62 -21.66 0.15
N ASP A 53 7.78 -21.89 0.73
CA ASP A 53 8.82 -20.88 0.85
C ASP A 53 9.37 -20.54 -0.55
N GLY A 54 9.37 -19.26 -0.89
CA GLY A 54 10.09 -18.70 -2.03
C GLY A 54 11.44 -18.10 -1.61
N TRP A 55 12.12 -17.46 -2.55
CA TRP A 55 13.41 -16.79 -2.30
C TRP A 55 13.31 -15.74 -1.22
N PHE A 56 12.20 -15.01 -1.20
CA PHE A 56 11.85 -14.05 -0.15
C PHE A 56 11.92 -14.65 1.26
N GLN A 57 11.42 -15.87 1.47
CA GLN A 57 11.43 -16.55 2.77
C GLN A 57 12.80 -17.12 3.13
N LEU A 58 13.59 -17.56 2.14
CA LEU A 58 14.89 -18.19 2.36
C LEU A 58 15.99 -17.20 2.76
N TYR A 59 15.96 -16.00 2.18
CA TYR A 59 16.93 -14.93 2.46
C TYR A 59 16.46 -13.99 3.57
N SER A 60 15.27 -14.17 4.15
CA SER A 60 14.87 -13.39 5.33
C SER A 60 15.77 -13.70 6.53
N PRO A 61 16.04 -12.75 7.44
CA PRO A 61 16.76 -13.01 8.69
C PRO A 61 16.31 -14.29 9.41
N GLY A 62 17.28 -15.16 9.73
CA GLY A 62 17.04 -16.49 10.31
C GLY A 62 16.72 -17.60 9.29
N GLY A 63 16.61 -17.26 8.01
CA GLY A 63 16.46 -18.20 6.92
C GLY A 63 17.78 -18.88 6.55
N VAL A 64 17.70 -20.09 5.98
CA VAL A 64 18.86 -20.94 5.67
C VAL A 64 19.81 -20.36 4.62
N ALA A 65 19.37 -19.36 3.85
CA ALA A 65 20.17 -18.71 2.84
C ALA A 65 20.59 -17.28 3.22
N CYS A 66 20.18 -16.79 4.39
CA CYS A 66 20.53 -15.45 4.86
C CYS A 66 21.94 -15.47 5.46
N ASP A 67 22.93 -15.01 4.70
CA ASP A 67 24.34 -14.90 5.11
C ASP A 67 24.85 -13.45 5.21
N ASP A 68 23.97 -12.46 5.00
CA ASP A 68 24.28 -11.02 4.95
C ASP A 68 23.47 -10.16 5.92
N ASP A 69 23.12 -10.73 7.07
CA ASP A 69 22.36 -9.99 8.09
C ASP A 69 21.01 -9.43 7.61
N GLY A 70 20.50 -9.88 6.45
CA GLY A 70 19.21 -9.50 5.88
C GLY A 70 19.27 -8.35 4.88
N GLU A 71 20.45 -7.96 4.38
CA GLU A 71 20.60 -6.91 3.36
C GLU A 71 19.87 -7.24 2.05
N LEU A 72 20.04 -8.45 1.53
CA LEU A 72 19.32 -8.88 0.32
C LEU A 72 17.81 -8.93 0.57
N PHE A 73 17.39 -9.36 1.76
CA PHE A 73 15.97 -9.33 2.13
C PHE A 73 15.40 -7.91 2.13
N ALA A 74 16.13 -6.94 2.68
CA ALA A 74 15.70 -5.54 2.65
C ALA A 74 15.59 -5.00 1.22
N SER A 75 16.53 -5.36 0.35
CA SER A 75 16.51 -4.99 -1.07
C SER A 75 15.31 -5.60 -1.81
N MET A 76 15.01 -6.88 -1.56
CA MET A 76 13.82 -7.53 -2.10
C MET A 76 12.52 -6.87 -1.61
N VAL A 77 12.41 -6.54 -0.32
CA VAL A 77 11.22 -5.84 0.21
C VAL A 77 11.07 -4.47 -0.43
N HIS A 78 12.15 -3.71 -0.57
CA HIS A 78 12.14 -2.38 -1.18
C HIS A 78 11.57 -2.43 -2.61
N ILE A 79 12.08 -3.34 -3.46
CA ILE A 79 11.64 -3.42 -4.85
C ILE A 79 10.21 -3.98 -4.98
N LEU A 80 9.82 -4.92 -4.12
CA LEU A 80 8.47 -5.48 -4.09
C LEU A 80 7.44 -4.42 -3.67
N MET A 81 7.81 -3.51 -2.76
CA MET A 81 6.98 -2.35 -2.41
C MET A 81 6.78 -1.40 -3.59
N GLY A 82 7.84 -1.11 -4.36
CA GLY A 82 7.79 -0.21 -5.51
C GLY A 82 7.05 -0.79 -6.72
N SER A 83 6.95 -2.11 -6.84
CA SER A 83 6.37 -2.79 -8.01
C SER A 83 4.95 -3.32 -7.80
N CYS A 84 4.44 -3.33 -6.57
CA CYS A 84 3.11 -3.85 -6.27
C CYS A 84 2.01 -2.76 -6.28
N TYR A 85 1.06 -2.86 -7.22
CA TYR A 85 -0.22 -2.13 -7.18
C TYR A 85 -1.16 -2.52 -6.01
N LYS A 86 -0.71 -3.39 -5.10
CA LYS A 86 -1.47 -3.95 -3.98
C LYS A 86 -0.67 -3.88 -2.68
N THR A 87 -0.11 -2.71 -2.39
CA THR A 87 0.68 -2.40 -1.18
C THR A 87 0.07 -3.01 0.08
N LYS A 88 -1.25 -2.85 0.29
CA LYS A 88 -1.94 -3.41 1.45
C LYS A 88 -1.89 -4.95 1.53
N LYS A 89 -2.05 -5.66 0.41
CA LYS A 89 -2.01 -7.14 0.39
C LYS A 89 -0.61 -7.66 0.69
N PHE A 90 0.41 -6.99 0.15
CA PHE A 90 1.79 -7.34 0.44
C PHE A 90 2.15 -7.08 1.91
N LEU A 91 1.77 -5.92 2.46
CA LEU A 91 1.95 -5.61 3.87
C LEU A 91 1.27 -6.62 4.80
N LEU A 92 0.05 -7.08 4.48
CA LEU A 92 -0.61 -8.16 5.22
C LEU A 92 0.22 -9.45 5.22
N SER A 93 0.70 -9.88 4.05
CA SER A 93 1.52 -11.10 3.93
C SER A 93 2.84 -10.98 4.70
N LEU A 94 3.45 -9.80 4.70
CA LEU A 94 4.69 -9.50 5.42
C LEU A 94 4.47 -9.47 6.93
N ALA A 95 3.36 -8.88 7.40
CA ALA A 95 2.97 -8.85 8.80
C ALA A 95 2.70 -10.25 9.37
N GLU A 96 2.02 -11.10 8.60
CA GLU A 96 1.68 -12.47 9.04
C GLU A 96 2.92 -13.36 9.19
N ASN A 97 3.87 -13.28 8.26
CA ASN A 97 4.91 -14.31 8.13
C ASN A 97 6.32 -13.81 8.47
N LYS A 98 6.55 -12.50 8.45
CA LYS A 98 7.89 -11.90 8.44
C LYS A 98 7.98 -10.58 9.23
N LEU A 99 7.08 -10.35 10.19
CA LEU A 99 7.13 -9.16 11.05
C LEU A 99 8.41 -9.12 11.89
N GLY A 100 8.81 -10.22 12.52
CA GLY A 100 10.03 -10.30 13.34
C GLY A 100 11.29 -9.87 12.58
N PRO A 101 11.57 -10.43 11.39
CA PRO A 101 12.65 -9.95 10.53
C PRO A 101 12.59 -8.46 10.17
N CYS A 102 11.39 -7.90 9.92
CA CYS A 102 11.24 -6.47 9.65
C CYS A 102 11.62 -5.63 10.88
N MET A 103 11.14 -6.02 12.07
CA MET A 103 11.48 -5.35 13.32
C MET A 103 12.98 -5.43 13.62
N LEU A 104 13.60 -6.60 13.45
CA LEU A 104 15.04 -6.78 13.65
C LEU A 104 15.87 -5.85 12.77
N LEU A 105 15.53 -5.77 11.49
CA LEU A 105 16.24 -4.90 10.54
C LEU A 105 15.99 -3.41 10.80
N ALA A 106 14.79 -3.05 11.24
CA ALA A 106 14.51 -1.67 11.68
C ALA A 106 15.35 -1.28 12.90
N LEU A 107 15.49 -2.18 13.90
CA LEU A 107 16.39 -1.97 15.05
C LEU A 107 17.86 -1.81 14.64
N ARG A 108 18.27 -2.44 13.53
CA ARG A 108 19.60 -2.28 12.93
C ARG A 108 19.74 -0.99 12.09
N GLY A 109 18.70 -0.16 12.01
CA GLY A 109 18.72 1.11 11.28
C GLY A 109 18.37 0.99 9.79
N ASN A 110 17.81 -0.13 9.33
CA ASN A 110 17.40 -0.27 7.93
C ASN A 110 16.18 0.61 7.63
N GLN A 111 16.36 1.65 6.81
CA GLN A 111 15.33 2.64 6.51
C GLN A 111 14.10 2.03 5.80
N THR A 112 14.28 1.11 4.85
CA THR A 112 13.16 0.44 4.18
C THR A 112 12.24 -0.24 5.20
N MET A 113 12.81 -0.89 6.22
CA MET A 113 12.01 -1.59 7.22
C MET A 113 11.30 -0.64 8.16
N VAL A 114 11.94 0.49 8.52
CA VAL A 114 11.28 1.58 9.25
C VAL A 114 10.05 2.09 8.47
N GLU A 115 10.21 2.36 7.17
CA GLU A 115 9.11 2.77 6.29
C GLU A 115 7.98 1.74 6.25
N ILE A 116 8.32 0.46 6.09
CA ILE A 116 7.35 -0.65 6.11
C ILE A 116 6.55 -0.66 7.41
N LEU A 117 7.22 -0.58 8.56
CA LEU A 117 6.57 -0.62 9.87
C LEU A 117 5.63 0.58 10.06
N CYS A 118 6.06 1.78 9.64
CA CYS A 118 5.20 2.96 9.62
C CYS A 118 3.97 2.76 8.71
N LEU A 119 4.14 2.19 7.52
CA LEU A 119 3.02 1.88 6.62
C LEU A 119 2.07 0.84 7.21
N MET A 120 2.58 -0.17 7.93
CA MET A 120 1.74 -1.15 8.62
C MET A 120 0.83 -0.49 9.66
N LEU A 121 1.36 0.48 10.42
CA LEU A 121 0.59 1.28 11.37
C LEU A 121 -0.40 2.20 10.64
N GLU A 122 0.03 2.90 9.59
CA GLU A 122 -0.80 3.84 8.82
C GLU A 122 -2.02 3.16 8.18
N TYR A 123 -1.83 1.98 7.59
CA TYR A 123 -2.89 1.21 6.96
C TYR A 123 -3.71 0.35 7.94
N ASN A 124 -3.41 0.42 9.24
CA ASN A 124 -4.00 -0.44 10.28
C ASN A 124 -3.95 -1.93 9.89
N ILE A 125 -2.78 -2.41 9.48
CA ILE A 125 -2.57 -3.81 9.06
C ILE A 125 -2.69 -4.76 10.26
N MET A 126 -2.24 -4.31 11.44
CA MET A 126 -2.26 -5.11 12.67
C MET A 126 -3.57 -4.93 13.42
N GLU A 127 -4.30 -6.03 13.69
CA GLU A 127 -5.49 -6.01 14.54
C GLU A 127 -5.14 -6.09 16.04
N ASN A 128 -4.05 -6.79 16.38
CA ASN A 128 -3.59 -6.94 17.76
C ASN A 128 -2.84 -5.69 18.25
N LYS A 129 -3.35 -5.07 19.32
CA LYS A 129 -2.77 -3.88 19.96
C LYS A 129 -1.38 -4.12 20.54
N ASP A 130 -1.11 -5.30 21.09
CA ASP A 130 0.20 -5.60 21.66
C ASP A 130 1.26 -5.64 20.56
N THR A 131 0.92 -6.19 19.40
CA THR A 131 1.82 -6.21 18.24
C THR A 131 2.02 -4.79 17.68
N GLN A 132 0.99 -3.95 17.68
CA GLN A 132 1.16 -2.53 17.32
C GLN A 132 2.13 -1.82 18.28
N LEU A 133 2.00 -2.03 19.58
CA LEU A 133 2.90 -1.46 20.59
C LEU A 133 4.33 -1.95 20.43
N GLN A 134 4.53 -3.23 20.07
CA GLN A 134 5.85 -3.77 19.75
C GLN A 134 6.49 -3.07 18.55
N ILE A 135 5.71 -2.80 17.50
CA ILE A 135 6.19 -2.05 16.33
C ILE A 135 6.55 -0.61 16.73
N ILE A 136 5.69 0.06 17.51
CA ILE A 136 5.93 1.42 18.00
C ILE A 136 7.22 1.48 18.82
N SER A 137 7.38 0.57 19.80
CA SER A 137 8.58 0.49 20.63
C SER A 137 9.84 0.23 19.78
N THR A 138 9.73 -0.57 18.73
CA THR A 138 10.83 -0.81 17.78
C THR A 138 11.22 0.46 17.04
N LEU A 139 10.25 1.24 16.55
CA LEU A 139 10.48 2.51 15.86
C LEU A 139 11.13 3.52 16.81
N GLU A 140 10.58 3.69 18.00
CA GLU A 140 11.07 4.62 19.03
C GLU A 140 12.49 4.29 19.54
N SER A 141 12.94 3.03 19.38
CA SER A 141 14.27 2.59 19.81
C SER A 141 15.41 3.07 18.90
N THR A 142 15.11 3.67 17.74
CA THR A 142 16.12 4.19 16.81
C THR A 142 15.83 5.66 16.46
N PRO A 143 16.85 6.51 16.24
CA PRO A 143 16.63 7.91 15.88
C PRO A 143 15.82 8.09 14.59
N VAL A 144 16.11 7.27 13.57
CA VAL A 144 15.41 7.30 12.28
C VAL A 144 13.95 6.83 12.45
N GLY A 145 13.74 5.74 13.19
CA GLY A 145 12.40 5.21 13.46
C GLY A 145 11.54 6.17 14.26
N LEU A 146 12.09 6.78 15.32
CA LEU A 146 11.40 7.76 16.14
C LEU A 146 10.94 8.95 15.29
N HIS A 147 11.85 9.52 14.51
CA HIS A 147 11.53 10.66 13.64
C HIS A 147 10.42 10.34 12.64
N MET A 148 10.49 9.19 11.97
CA MET A 148 9.47 8.78 11.00
C MET A 148 8.11 8.47 11.67
N TYR A 149 8.14 7.91 12.88
CA TYR A 149 6.94 7.65 13.66
C TYR A 149 6.26 8.94 14.16
N GLU A 150 7.04 9.93 14.59
CA GLU A 150 6.53 11.26 14.94
C GLU A 150 5.84 11.92 13.74
N GLN A 151 6.48 11.89 12.56
CA GLN A 151 5.85 12.38 11.33
C GLN A 151 4.54 11.66 11.00
N LEU A 152 4.48 10.33 11.20
CA LEU A 152 3.23 9.58 11.04
C LEU A 152 2.16 10.06 12.03
N CYS A 153 2.52 10.26 13.29
CA CYS A 153 1.60 10.76 14.33
C CYS A 153 1.08 12.16 14.00
N ASP A 154 1.94 13.05 13.51
CA ASP A 154 1.56 14.41 13.12
C ASP A 154 0.59 14.39 11.93
N ARG A 155 0.89 13.62 10.88
CA ARG A 155 -0.03 13.42 9.75
C ARG A 155 -1.40 12.88 10.21
N GLN A 156 -1.42 11.91 11.12
CA GLN A 156 -2.67 11.39 11.67
C GLN A 156 -3.45 12.44 12.47
N ARG A 157 -2.76 13.31 13.22
CA ARG A 157 -3.38 14.41 13.95
C ARG A 157 -3.96 15.45 13.01
N GLU A 158 -3.22 15.87 12.00
CA GLU A 158 -3.68 16.80 10.96
C GLU A 158 -4.91 16.27 10.24
N LEU A 159 -4.92 14.99 9.87
CA LEU A 159 -6.09 14.35 9.25
C LEU A 159 -7.31 14.35 10.18
N LYS A 160 -7.13 14.04 11.47
CA LYS A 160 -8.22 14.09 12.47
C LYS A 160 -8.73 15.51 12.66
N GLU A 161 -7.85 16.50 12.68
CA GLU A 161 -8.23 17.91 12.78
C GLU A 161 -8.98 18.39 11.55
N LEU A 162 -8.54 17.99 10.34
CA LEU A 162 -9.22 18.26 9.09
C LEU A 162 -10.63 17.67 9.11
N GLN A 163 -10.77 16.40 9.52
CA GLN A 163 -12.07 15.74 9.67
C GLN A 163 -12.95 16.46 10.68
N ARG A 164 -12.42 16.82 11.86
CA ARG A 164 -13.15 17.59 12.88
C ARG A 164 -13.62 18.95 12.37
N LYS A 165 -12.83 19.59 11.52
CA LYS A 165 -13.18 20.88 10.91
C LYS A 165 -14.25 20.75 9.82
N GLY A 166 -14.64 19.55 9.40
CA GLY A 166 -15.64 19.32 8.35
C GLY A 166 -15.08 18.76 7.05
N GLY A 167 -13.79 18.42 7.00
CA GLY A 167 -13.15 17.76 5.87
C GLY A 167 -12.54 18.67 4.81
N PRO A 168 -12.18 18.10 3.64
CA PRO A 168 -11.55 18.86 2.56
C PRO A 168 -12.54 19.81 1.90
N THR A 169 -12.04 20.96 1.41
CA THR A 169 -12.83 21.92 0.62
C THR A 169 -12.92 21.56 -0.85
N ARG A 170 -11.99 20.73 -1.34
CA ARG A 170 -11.97 20.26 -2.74
C ARG A 170 -11.71 18.75 -2.80
N LEU A 171 -12.45 18.07 -3.67
CA LEU A 171 -12.33 16.63 -3.89
C LEU A 171 -12.46 16.30 -5.38
N THR A 172 -11.61 15.40 -5.87
CA THR A 172 -11.70 14.84 -7.22
C THR A 172 -11.68 13.33 -7.13
N LEU A 173 -12.62 12.65 -7.79
CA LEU A 173 -12.64 11.19 -7.83
C LEU A 173 -11.83 10.64 -9.03
N PRO A 174 -11.19 9.47 -8.87
CA PRO A 174 -10.56 8.74 -9.97
C PRO A 174 -11.55 8.42 -11.11
N SER A 175 -11.07 8.36 -12.36
CA SER A 175 -11.91 8.10 -13.54
C SER A 175 -12.68 6.77 -13.51
N LYS A 176 -12.23 5.79 -12.74
CA LYS A 176 -12.92 4.50 -12.59
C LYS A 176 -14.00 4.48 -11.51
N SER A 177 -14.18 5.58 -10.77
CA SER A 177 -15.13 5.65 -9.67
C SER A 177 -16.58 5.52 -10.15
N THR A 178 -17.36 4.79 -9.37
CA THR A 178 -18.80 4.48 -9.57
C THR A 178 -19.66 5.15 -8.50
N ASP A 179 -20.99 5.09 -8.64
CA ASP A 179 -21.93 5.56 -7.59
C ASP A 179 -21.68 4.89 -6.24
N ALA A 180 -21.33 3.60 -6.23
CA ALA A 180 -21.01 2.86 -5.01
C ALA A 180 -19.73 3.37 -4.34
N ASP A 181 -18.72 3.77 -5.12
CA ASP A 181 -17.50 4.37 -4.59
C ASP A 181 -17.77 5.73 -3.96
N LEU A 182 -18.56 6.56 -4.65
CA LEU A 182 -18.96 7.87 -4.15
C LEU A 182 -19.80 7.75 -2.86
N ALA A 183 -20.79 6.85 -2.84
CA ALA A 183 -21.62 6.62 -1.66
C ALA A 183 -20.79 6.12 -0.47
N ARG A 184 -19.86 5.18 -0.68
CA ARG A 184 -18.96 4.69 0.37
C ARG A 184 -18.05 5.80 0.88
N LEU A 185 -17.48 6.61 -0.02
CA LEU A 185 -16.62 7.72 0.34
C LEU A 185 -17.38 8.72 1.20
N LEU A 186 -18.51 9.23 0.71
CA LEU A 186 -19.32 10.23 1.42
C LEU A 186 -19.91 9.72 2.74
N SER A 187 -20.20 8.42 2.85
CA SER A 187 -20.73 7.83 4.09
C SER A 187 -19.66 7.61 5.16
N SER A 188 -18.37 7.51 4.79
CA SER A 188 -17.28 7.20 5.71
C SER A 188 -16.43 8.41 6.09
N GLY A 189 -16.59 9.54 5.42
CA GLY A 189 -15.77 10.74 5.66
C GLY A 189 -16.57 11.96 6.12
N SER A 190 -15.84 12.93 6.68
CA SER A 190 -16.38 14.27 6.93
C SER A 190 -16.21 15.10 5.66
N PHE A 191 -17.31 15.57 5.08
CA PHE A 191 -17.33 16.41 3.87
C PHE A 191 -18.24 17.64 4.01
N GLY A 192 -18.50 18.06 5.25
CA GLY A 192 -19.33 19.23 5.56
C GLY A 192 -18.79 20.53 4.95
N ASN A 193 -17.47 20.65 4.76
CA ASN A 193 -16.83 21.81 4.14
C ASN A 193 -16.58 21.69 2.64
N LEU A 194 -17.01 20.60 2.01
CA LEU A 194 -16.68 20.35 0.62
C LEU A 194 -17.37 21.38 -0.27
N GLU A 195 -16.59 22.28 -0.87
CA GLU A 195 -17.09 23.35 -1.73
C GLU A 195 -16.98 23.03 -3.22
N ASN A 196 -15.95 22.26 -3.62
CA ASN A 196 -15.73 21.86 -5.01
C ASN A 196 -15.60 20.34 -5.13
N LEU A 197 -16.50 19.73 -5.90
CA LEU A 197 -16.45 18.31 -6.23
C LEU A 197 -16.28 18.12 -7.74
N SER A 198 -15.24 17.40 -8.14
CA SER A 198 -15.05 16.98 -9.52
C SER A 198 -15.30 15.48 -9.67
N LEU A 199 -16.34 15.17 -10.44
CA LEU A 199 -16.69 13.83 -10.91
C LEU A 199 -16.35 13.66 -12.40
N ALA A 200 -15.53 14.54 -12.96
CA ALA A 200 -15.19 14.49 -14.38
C ALA A 200 -14.55 13.15 -14.77
N PHE A 201 -14.95 12.62 -15.92
CA PHE A 201 -14.46 11.35 -16.48
C PHE A 201 -14.67 10.14 -15.56
N THR A 202 -15.67 10.18 -14.67
CA THR A 202 -16.03 9.04 -13.81
C THR A 202 -17.19 8.22 -14.40
N ASN A 203 -17.37 7.01 -13.88
CA ASN A 203 -18.51 6.12 -14.19
C ASN A 203 -19.70 6.35 -13.26
N VAL A 204 -19.76 7.50 -12.58
CA VAL A 204 -20.89 7.88 -11.73
C VAL A 204 -22.11 8.16 -12.62
N THR A 205 -23.29 7.77 -12.14
CA THR A 205 -24.57 7.95 -12.84
C THR A 205 -25.48 8.92 -12.09
N SER A 206 -26.70 9.17 -12.61
CA SER A 206 -27.67 10.03 -11.93
C SER A 206 -28.11 9.51 -10.55
N ALA A 207 -27.83 8.26 -10.21
CA ALA A 207 -28.13 7.70 -8.89
C ALA A 207 -27.37 8.42 -7.75
N CYS A 208 -26.24 9.06 -8.03
CA CYS A 208 -25.50 9.81 -7.01
C CYS A 208 -26.19 11.09 -6.51
N ALA A 209 -27.23 11.59 -7.19
CA ALA A 209 -27.87 12.86 -6.86
C ALA A 209 -28.33 12.95 -5.39
N GLU A 210 -28.85 11.85 -4.86
CA GLU A 210 -29.29 11.73 -3.46
C GLU A 210 -28.15 11.85 -2.45
N GLN A 211 -26.91 11.55 -2.85
CA GLN A 211 -25.75 11.73 -1.99
C GLN A 211 -25.17 13.14 -2.11
N LEU A 212 -25.20 13.72 -3.31
CA LEU A 212 -24.68 15.07 -3.56
C LEU A 212 -25.48 16.16 -2.83
N ILE A 213 -26.81 15.99 -2.70
CA ILE A 213 -27.67 16.95 -1.99
C ILE A 213 -27.37 17.03 -0.48
N LYS A 214 -26.71 16.00 0.08
CA LYS A 214 -26.35 15.95 1.50
C LYS A 214 -25.11 16.78 1.83
N LEU A 215 -24.42 17.34 0.83
CA LEU A 215 -23.21 18.14 1.01
C LEU A 215 -23.59 19.61 1.23
N PRO A 216 -23.55 20.12 2.48
CA PRO A 216 -24.17 21.40 2.83
C PRO A 216 -23.42 22.62 2.26
N SER A 217 -22.11 22.49 2.02
CA SER A 217 -21.26 23.59 1.56
C SER A 217 -20.90 23.51 0.07
N LEU A 218 -21.48 22.57 -0.69
CA LEU A 218 -21.07 22.32 -2.08
C LEU A 218 -21.53 23.45 -3.00
N LYS A 219 -20.58 24.17 -3.59
CA LYS A 219 -20.81 25.33 -4.47
C LYS A 219 -20.54 25.02 -5.93
N GLN A 220 -19.56 24.15 -6.20
CA GLN A 220 -19.10 23.81 -7.53
C GLN A 220 -19.14 22.30 -7.75
N LEU A 221 -19.81 21.88 -8.82
CA LEU A 221 -19.89 20.49 -9.24
C LEU A 221 -19.46 20.38 -10.71
N ASN A 222 -18.42 19.58 -10.95
CA ASN A 222 -17.92 19.28 -12.29
C ASN A 222 -18.31 17.86 -12.69
N LEU A 223 -19.16 17.75 -13.71
CA LEU A 223 -19.69 16.49 -14.26
C LEU A 223 -19.21 16.25 -15.71
N TRP A 224 -18.10 16.86 -16.11
CA TRP A 224 -17.59 16.74 -17.48
C TRP A 224 -17.41 15.26 -17.88
N SER A 225 -17.97 14.86 -19.04
CA SER A 225 -17.81 13.51 -19.57
C SER A 225 -18.27 12.41 -18.60
N THR A 226 -19.44 12.60 -17.98
CA THR A 226 -20.12 11.60 -17.13
C THR A 226 -21.43 11.14 -17.77
N GLN A 227 -21.96 10.01 -17.31
CA GLN A 227 -23.28 9.48 -17.75
C GLN A 227 -24.47 10.21 -17.08
N CYS A 228 -24.23 11.28 -16.31
CA CYS A 228 -25.17 11.90 -15.36
C CYS A 228 -26.16 12.95 -15.93
N CYS A 229 -26.35 13.05 -17.24
CA CYS A 229 -26.71 14.35 -17.85
C CYS A 229 -28.17 14.81 -17.78
N ILE A 230 -29.16 14.03 -17.36
CA ILE A 230 -30.58 14.48 -17.42
C ILE A 230 -31.19 14.75 -16.04
N VAL A 231 -31.02 13.84 -15.08
CA VAL A 231 -31.72 13.95 -13.78
C VAL A 231 -31.06 14.99 -12.87
N ILE A 232 -29.73 15.10 -12.89
CA ILE A 232 -28.99 15.99 -11.98
C ILE A 232 -29.27 17.48 -12.27
N TYR A 233 -29.54 17.86 -13.52
CA TYR A 233 -29.89 19.25 -13.88
C TYR A 233 -31.13 19.76 -13.13
N ARG A 234 -32.12 18.90 -12.86
CA ARG A 234 -33.32 19.26 -12.08
C ARG A 234 -33.01 19.51 -10.60
N PHE A 235 -31.96 18.88 -10.08
CA PHE A 235 -31.52 19.04 -8.69
C PHE A 235 -30.46 20.13 -8.51
N CYS A 236 -29.75 20.49 -9.58
CA CYS A 236 -28.62 21.43 -9.53
C CYS A 236 -28.98 22.92 -9.56
N VAL A 237 -30.26 23.28 -9.39
CA VAL A 237 -30.72 24.69 -9.40
C VAL A 237 -30.06 25.54 -8.30
N ASN A 238 -29.45 24.90 -7.29
CA ASN A 238 -28.76 25.57 -6.17
C ASN A 238 -27.22 25.71 -6.31
N PHE A 239 -26.58 25.21 -7.38
CA PHE A 239 -25.11 25.32 -7.51
C PHE A 239 -24.68 26.60 -8.22
N THR A 240 -23.67 27.28 -7.65
CA THR A 240 -23.12 28.54 -8.18
C THR A 240 -22.39 28.35 -9.51
N VAL A 241 -21.74 27.19 -9.71
CA VAL A 241 -21.06 26.84 -10.96
C VAL A 241 -21.29 25.37 -11.27
N PHE A 242 -22.03 25.10 -12.35
CA PHE A 242 -22.30 23.77 -12.86
C PHE A 242 -21.67 23.59 -14.24
N LYS A 243 -20.71 22.66 -14.36
CA LYS A 243 -20.11 22.29 -15.66
C LYS A 243 -20.53 20.88 -16.03
N CYS A 244 -21.34 20.77 -17.08
CA CYS A 244 -21.77 19.49 -17.62
C CYS A 244 -21.69 19.54 -19.15
N ARG A 245 -20.95 18.58 -19.72
CA ARG A 245 -20.92 18.30 -21.16
C ARG A 245 -21.16 16.81 -21.31
N SER A 246 -22.32 16.46 -21.85
CA SER A 246 -22.69 15.07 -22.12
C SER A 246 -21.78 14.50 -23.18
N LEU A 247 -21.30 13.27 -22.97
CA LEU A 247 -20.97 12.39 -24.08
C LEU A 247 -22.32 12.09 -24.74
N ILE A 248 -22.53 12.61 -25.96
CA ILE A 248 -23.60 12.15 -26.85
C ILE A 248 -23.09 10.85 -27.48
#